data_AF-G8QXA2-F1
#
_entry.id   AF-G8QXA2-F1
#
_cell.length_a   1.000
_cell.length_b   1.000
_cell.length_c   1.000
_cell.angle_alpha   90.00
_cell.angle_beta   90.00
_cell.angle_gamma   90.00
#
_symmetry.space_group_name_H-M   'P 1'
#
loop_
_entity.id
_entity.type
_entity.pdbx_description
1 polymer ?
#
loop_
_entity_poly.entity_id
_entity_poly.type
_entity_poly.pdbx_seq_one_letter_code
_entity_poly.pdbx_strand_id
1 'polypeptide(L)'
;MENVTKDEKQLMLKGEAGFLSPEATLEQIWQHFYELGCLFAKSQNLVSSLGCFIDTFLIRGNEIHCQDREWIDFFRQQFAVYLLGKKSISCSLSEGDMIHDFLKCEYEEIRKEMEQSEFPFCCEDMHSWFASFELDFPWSLEEMGQEWSIG
;
A
#
# COMPACT_ATOMS: atom_id res chain seq x y z
N MET A 1 -33.72 -9.39 32.34
CA MET A 1 -33.20 -10.31 31.30
C MET A 1 -33.69 -9.78 29.97
N GLU A 2 -32.93 -8.88 29.38
CA GLU A 2 -33.30 -8.23 28.11
C GLU A 2 -33.06 -9.21 26.95
N ASN A 3 -34.10 -9.35 26.13
CA ASN A 3 -34.09 -10.18 24.93
C ASN A 3 -33.27 -9.49 23.85
N VAL A 4 -31.99 -9.88 23.75
CA VAL A 4 -31.11 -9.50 22.63
C VAL A 4 -31.74 -10.00 21.33
N THR A 5 -32.02 -9.07 20.43
CA THR A 5 -32.68 -9.31 19.14
C THR A 5 -31.76 -10.06 18.18
N LYS A 6 -32.32 -10.77 17.20
CA LYS A 6 -31.54 -11.56 16.21
C LYS A 6 -30.54 -10.70 15.42
N ASP A 7 -30.82 -9.42 15.26
CA ASP A 7 -29.95 -8.47 14.55
C ASP A 7 -28.71 -8.11 15.37
N GLU A 8 -28.83 -8.02 16.70
CA GLU A 8 -27.69 -7.84 17.61
C GLU A 8 -26.80 -9.09 17.67
N LYS A 9 -27.38 -10.28 17.50
CA LYS A 9 -26.60 -11.53 17.38
C LYS A 9 -25.82 -11.64 16.07
N GLN A 10 -26.31 -11.05 14.98
CA GLN A 10 -25.55 -11.02 13.72
C GLN A 10 -24.39 -10.03 13.75
N LEU A 11 -24.48 -8.95 14.52
CA LEU A 11 -23.34 -8.05 14.76
C LEU A 11 -22.25 -8.73 15.59
N MET A 12 -22.62 -9.56 16.57
CA MET A 12 -21.67 -10.28 17.42
C MET A 12 -20.98 -11.48 16.73
N LEU A 13 -21.55 -12.00 15.64
CA LEU A 13 -20.96 -13.09 14.83
C LEU A 13 -19.91 -12.61 13.81
N LYS A 14 -19.75 -11.30 13.63
CA LYS A 14 -18.70 -10.69 12.78
C LYS A 14 -17.50 -10.18 13.58
N GLY A 15 -17.35 -10.67 14.80
CA GLY A 15 -16.37 -10.21 15.78
C GLY A 15 -15.28 -11.23 16.07
N GLU A 16 -14.81 -11.99 15.09
CA GLU A 16 -13.41 -12.42 15.15
C GLU A 16 -12.59 -11.29 14.55
N ALA A 17 -12.28 -10.28 15.36
CA ALA A 17 -10.99 -9.62 15.21
C ALA A 17 -9.93 -10.68 15.57
N GLY A 18 -9.80 -11.67 14.68
CA GLY A 18 -8.95 -12.82 14.85
C GLY A 18 -7.53 -12.30 14.80
N PHE A 19 -6.91 -12.18 15.98
CA PHE A 19 -5.47 -12.12 16.05
C PHE A 19 -4.93 -13.25 15.18
N LEU A 20 -4.04 -12.92 14.25
CA LEU A 20 -3.40 -13.91 13.38
C LEU A 20 -2.80 -15.01 14.26
N SER A 21 -3.12 -16.28 13.98
CA SER A 21 -2.45 -17.38 14.68
C SER A 21 -0.99 -17.46 14.22
N PRO A 22 -0.09 -18.01 15.04
CA PRO A 22 1.30 -18.24 14.65
C PRO A 22 1.46 -19.06 13.35
N GLU A 23 0.45 -19.84 12.98
CA GLU A 23 0.39 -20.69 11.81
C GLU A 23 -0.33 -20.03 10.61
N ALA A 24 -0.63 -18.73 10.69
CA ALA A 24 -1.32 -18.00 9.63
C ALA A 24 -0.54 -18.07 8.30
N THR A 25 -1.25 -18.31 7.20
CA THR A 25 -0.67 -18.28 5.87
C THR A 25 -0.33 -16.84 5.45
N LEU A 26 0.59 -16.68 4.50
CA LEU A 26 0.89 -15.36 3.91
C LEU A 26 -0.38 -14.67 3.39
N GLU A 27 -1.32 -15.46 2.85
CA GLU A 27 -2.61 -14.97 2.37
C GLU A 27 -3.44 -14.32 3.47
N GLN A 28 -3.58 -15.02 4.59
CA GLN A 28 -4.30 -14.52 5.76
C GLN A 28 -3.62 -13.28 6.35
N ILE A 29 -2.29 -13.24 6.33
CA ILE A 29 -1.53 -12.11 6.85
C ILE A 29 -1.77 -10.86 6.00
N TRP A 30 -1.52 -10.90 4.68
CA TRP A 30 -1.68 -9.68 3.86
C TRP A 30 -3.13 -9.21 3.85
N GLN A 31 -4.10 -10.14 3.89
CA GLN A 31 -5.52 -9.81 3.93
C GLN A 31 -5.88 -9.10 5.23
N HIS A 32 -5.35 -9.55 6.36
CA HIS A 32 -5.54 -8.89 7.65
C HIS A 32 -4.99 -7.46 7.65
N PHE A 33 -3.77 -7.25 7.15
CA PHE A 33 -3.20 -5.91 7.01
C PHE A 33 -4.04 -5.03 6.07
N TYR A 34 -4.59 -5.60 5.00
CA TYR A 34 -5.40 -4.84 4.05
C TYR A 34 -6.70 -4.34 4.69
N GLU A 35 -7.36 -5.23 5.44
CA GLU A 35 -8.57 -4.91 6.19
C GLU A 35 -8.31 -3.84 7.26
N LEU A 36 -7.19 -3.94 7.99
CA LEU A 36 -6.76 -2.91 8.94
C LEU A 36 -6.46 -1.57 8.24
N GLY A 37 -5.77 -1.58 7.11
CA GLY A 37 -5.48 -0.39 6.32
C GLY A 37 -6.75 0.34 5.90
N CYS A 38 -7.75 -0.42 5.42
CA CYS A 38 -9.08 0.12 5.10
C CYS A 38 -9.79 0.72 6.33
N LEU A 39 -9.69 0.08 7.49
CA LEU A 39 -10.29 0.58 8.74
C LEU A 39 -9.60 1.87 9.23
N PHE A 40 -8.27 1.93 9.17
CA PHE A 40 -7.51 3.13 9.54
C PHE A 40 -7.77 4.29 8.58
N ALA A 41 -7.88 4.02 7.28
CA ALA A 41 -8.24 5.04 6.29
C ALA A 41 -9.63 5.63 6.59
N LYS A 42 -10.62 4.79 6.90
CA LYS A 42 -11.98 5.25 7.27
C LYS A 42 -12.01 6.08 8.56
N SER A 43 -11.11 5.81 9.50
CA SER A 43 -10.97 6.57 10.74
C SER A 43 -10.03 7.77 10.62
N GLN A 44 -9.56 8.09 9.40
CA GLN A 44 -8.63 9.19 9.11
C GLN A 44 -7.28 9.06 9.85
N ASN A 45 -6.91 7.85 10.28
CA ASN A 45 -5.58 7.58 10.81
C ASN A 45 -4.61 7.34 9.67
N LEU A 46 -4.04 8.44 9.18
CA LEU A 46 -3.11 8.51 8.06
C LEU A 46 -1.94 7.53 8.22
N VAL A 47 -1.14 7.67 9.28
CA VAL A 47 0.11 6.93 9.46
C VAL A 47 -0.14 5.43 9.52
N SER A 48 -1.13 4.99 10.29
CA SER A 48 -1.46 3.56 10.39
C SER A 48 -2.03 3.02 9.07
N SER A 49 -2.83 3.80 8.35
CA SER A 49 -3.38 3.36 7.06
C SER A 49 -2.30 3.14 6.00
N LEU A 50 -1.34 4.07 5.89
CA LEU A 50 -0.21 3.95 4.97
C LEU A 50 0.63 2.71 5.30
N GLY A 51 1.02 2.56 6.57
CA GLY A 51 1.81 1.41 7.01
C GLY A 51 1.13 0.09 6.68
N CYS A 52 -0.16 -0.04 6.99
CA CYS A 52 -0.92 -1.25 6.69
C CYS A 52 -1.01 -1.54 5.18
N PHE A 53 -1.29 -0.55 4.33
CA PHE A 53 -1.33 -0.78 2.88
C PHE A 53 0.04 -1.17 2.33
N ILE A 54 1.11 -0.49 2.76
CA ILE A 54 2.47 -0.81 2.35
C ILE A 54 2.82 -2.26 2.74
N ASP A 55 2.56 -2.64 3.99
CA ASP A 55 2.83 -4.00 4.47
C ASP A 55 1.99 -5.04 3.72
N THR A 56 0.71 -4.74 3.41
CA THR A 56 -0.11 -5.62 2.56
C THR A 56 0.59 -5.96 1.25
N PHE A 57 1.03 -4.96 0.49
CA PHE A 57 1.55 -5.20 -0.85
C PHE A 57 2.99 -5.74 -0.85
N LEU A 58 3.79 -5.47 0.18
CA LEU A 58 5.06 -6.18 0.40
C LEU A 58 4.84 -7.67 0.71
N ILE A 59 3.92 -7.98 1.62
CA ILE A 59 3.63 -9.37 2.03
C ILE A 59 3.02 -10.15 0.85
N ARG A 60 2.07 -9.53 0.15
CA ARG A 60 1.38 -10.10 -1.00
C ARG A 60 2.32 -10.30 -2.20
N GLY A 61 3.28 -9.40 -2.42
CA GLY A 61 4.37 -9.54 -3.40
C GLY A 61 5.44 -10.57 -2.99
N ASN A 62 5.28 -11.25 -1.85
CA ASN A 62 6.24 -12.21 -1.30
C ASN A 62 7.61 -11.60 -0.96
N GLU A 63 7.65 -10.32 -0.60
CA GLU A 63 8.88 -9.55 -0.35
C GLU A 63 9.33 -9.59 1.12
N ILE A 64 8.68 -10.39 1.97
CA ILE A 64 9.01 -10.53 3.42
C ILE A 64 10.42 -11.07 3.64
N HIS A 65 10.88 -11.91 2.72
CA HIS A 65 12.21 -12.52 2.75
C HIS A 65 13.16 -11.87 1.74
N CYS A 66 12.78 -10.72 1.17
CA CYS A 66 13.61 -10.00 0.22
C CYS A 66 14.91 -9.55 0.90
N GLN A 67 16.05 -9.87 0.28
CA GLN A 67 17.36 -9.47 0.78
C GLN A 67 17.75 -8.07 0.29
N ASP A 68 17.12 -7.59 -0.77
CA ASP A 68 17.36 -6.26 -1.33
C ASP A 68 16.64 -5.21 -0.48
N ARG A 69 17.38 -4.64 0.48
CA ARG A 69 16.85 -3.59 1.36
C ARG A 69 16.57 -2.28 0.61
N GLU A 70 17.32 -2.00 -0.46
CA GLU A 70 17.15 -0.79 -1.25
C GLU A 70 15.82 -0.83 -2.00
N TRP A 71 15.44 -2.00 -2.54
CA TRP A 71 14.12 -2.22 -3.10
C TRP A 71 13.01 -1.97 -2.07
N ILE A 72 13.15 -2.55 -0.87
CA ILE A 72 12.12 -2.41 0.17
C ILE A 72 11.96 -0.94 0.58
N ASP A 73 13.05 -0.20 0.75
CA ASP A 73 13.01 1.22 1.11
C ASP A 73 12.43 2.07 -0.02
N PHE A 74 12.83 1.81 -1.27
CA PHE A 74 12.26 2.45 -2.47
C PHE A 74 10.75 2.21 -2.56
N PHE A 75 10.30 0.96 -2.45
CA PHE A 75 8.89 0.61 -2.51
C PHE A 75 8.10 1.32 -1.40
N ARG A 76 8.56 1.24 -0.15
CA ARG A 76 7.90 1.90 1.00
C ARG A 76 7.71 3.39 0.77
N GLN A 77 8.76 4.06 0.30
CA GLN A 77 8.74 5.50 0.03
C GLN A 77 7.80 5.83 -1.14
N GLN A 78 7.98 5.19 -2.28
CA GLN A 78 7.25 5.52 -3.51
C GLN A 78 5.78 5.12 -3.43
N PHE A 79 5.47 3.98 -2.82
CA PHE A 79 4.08 3.58 -2.57
C PHE A 79 3.37 4.52 -1.59
N ALA A 80 4.09 5.05 -0.58
CA ALA A 80 3.55 6.08 0.30
C ALA A 80 3.24 7.38 -0.46
N VAL A 81 4.16 7.84 -1.31
CA VAL A 81 3.94 9.02 -2.18
C VAL A 81 2.72 8.81 -3.06
N TYR A 82 2.61 7.64 -3.70
CA TYR A 82 1.44 7.27 -4.49
C TYR A 82 0.15 7.38 -3.67
N LEU A 83 0.06 6.76 -2.51
CA LEU A 83 -1.15 6.79 -1.68
C LEU A 83 -1.49 8.22 -1.20
N LEU A 84 -0.47 9.02 -0.87
CA LEU A 84 -0.62 10.41 -0.43
C LEU A 84 -1.07 11.35 -1.56
N GLY A 85 -0.71 11.06 -2.81
CA GLY A 85 -1.15 11.83 -3.97
C GLY A 85 -2.65 11.67 -4.29
N LYS A 86 -3.31 10.66 -3.70
CA LYS A 86 -4.75 10.42 -3.91
C LYS A 86 -5.60 11.38 -3.07
N LYS A 87 -6.78 11.74 -3.59
CA LYS A 87 -7.78 12.56 -2.86
C LYS A 87 -8.18 11.95 -1.52
N SER A 88 -8.23 10.62 -1.46
CA SER A 88 -8.48 9.83 -0.26
C SER A 88 -7.58 8.61 -0.25
N ILE A 89 -7.10 8.23 0.94
CA ILE A 89 -6.27 7.04 1.08
C ILE A 89 -7.15 5.81 0.92
N SER A 90 -6.98 5.19 -0.23
CA SER A 90 -7.65 3.97 -0.62
C SER A 90 -6.82 3.30 -1.70
N CYS A 91 -6.73 2.00 -1.64
CA CYS A 91 -6.07 1.21 -2.67
C CYS A 91 -6.82 -0.10 -2.79
N SER A 92 -7.30 -0.44 -4.00
CA SER A 92 -7.85 -1.77 -4.23
C SER A 92 -6.71 -2.79 -4.40
N LEU A 93 -7.00 -4.08 -4.21
CA LEU A 93 -5.97 -5.13 -4.38
C LEU A 93 -5.35 -5.12 -5.79
N SER A 94 -6.17 -5.05 -6.84
CA SER A 94 -5.66 -4.98 -8.22
C SER A 94 -4.86 -3.72 -8.51
N GLU A 95 -5.26 -2.60 -7.93
CA GLU A 95 -4.55 -1.33 -8.06
C GLU A 95 -3.19 -1.39 -7.37
N GLY A 96 -3.13 -1.90 -6.15
CA GLY A 96 -1.86 -2.02 -5.43
C GLY A 96 -0.93 -3.07 -6.05
N ASP A 97 -1.46 -4.18 -6.58
CA ASP A 97 -0.68 -5.14 -7.37
C ASP A 97 -0.08 -4.46 -8.62
N MET A 98 -0.88 -3.67 -9.34
CA MET A 98 -0.41 -2.91 -10.51
C MET A 98 0.68 -1.89 -10.16
N ILE A 99 0.50 -1.13 -9.06
CA ILE A 99 1.49 -0.15 -8.63
C ILE A 99 2.75 -0.85 -8.10
N HIS A 100 2.63 -2.01 -7.45
CA HIS A 100 3.77 -2.80 -7.05
C HIS A 100 4.63 -3.23 -8.24
N ASP A 101 3.99 -3.77 -9.29
CA ASP A 101 4.69 -4.17 -10.51
C ASP A 101 5.33 -2.97 -11.22
N PHE A 102 4.61 -1.84 -11.31
CA PHE A 102 5.13 -0.59 -11.84
C PHE A 102 6.41 -0.16 -11.10
N LEU A 103 6.35 -0.07 -9.77
CA LEU A 103 7.50 0.31 -8.95
C LEU A 103 8.67 -0.67 -9.12
N LYS A 104 8.39 -1.96 -9.28
CA LYS A 104 9.44 -2.97 -9.50
C LYS A 104 10.17 -2.71 -10.80
N CYS A 105 9.43 -2.46 -11.88
CA CYS A 105 10.01 -2.12 -13.18
C CYS A 105 10.88 -0.85 -13.09
N GLU A 106 10.34 0.23 -12.51
CA GLU A 106 11.09 1.48 -12.33
C GLU A 106 12.38 1.27 -11.52
N TYR A 107 12.30 0.52 -10.42
CA TYR A 107 13.47 0.21 -9.60
C TYR A 107 14.54 -0.55 -10.40
N GLU A 108 14.15 -1.61 -11.11
CA GLU A 108 15.07 -2.41 -11.92
C GLU A 108 15.73 -1.58 -13.04
N GLU A 109 14.99 -0.66 -13.66
CA GLU A 109 15.52 0.27 -14.66
C GLU A 109 16.54 1.23 -14.03
N ILE A 110 16.21 1.85 -12.89
CA ILE A 110 17.14 2.72 -12.15
C ILE A 110 18.42 1.97 -11.79
N ARG A 111 18.30 0.73 -11.27
CA ARG A 111 19.46 -0.11 -10.92
C ARG A 111 20.34 -0.38 -12.12
N LYS A 112 19.73 -0.72 -13.26
CA LYS A 112 20.45 -0.97 -14.50
C LYS A 112 21.17 0.28 -15.00
N GLU A 113 20.54 1.45 -14.94
CA GLU A 113 21.17 2.71 -15.33
C GLU A 113 22.35 3.07 -14.44
N MET A 114 22.22 2.87 -13.13
CA MET A 114 23.32 3.07 -12.18
C MET A 114 24.52 2.16 -12.46
N GLU A 115 24.27 0.89 -12.77
CA GLU A 115 25.32 -0.09 -13.12
C GLU A 115 26.00 0.22 -14.47
N GLN A 116 25.25 0.81 -15.41
CA GLN A 116 25.74 1.17 -16.75
C GLN A 116 26.34 2.58 -16.83
N SER A 117 26.22 3.36 -15.76
CA SER A 117 26.74 4.72 -15.70
C SER A 117 28.26 4.76 -15.94
N GLU A 118 28.70 5.62 -16.87
CA GLU A 118 30.11 5.87 -17.14
C GLU A 118 30.83 6.49 -15.93
N PHE A 119 30.08 7.14 -15.04
CA PHE A 119 30.58 7.72 -13.80
C PHE A 119 30.20 6.85 -12.61
N PRO A 120 31.11 6.59 -11.66
CA PRO A 120 30.78 5.87 -10.44
C PRO A 120 29.65 6.60 -9.69
N PHE A 121 28.52 5.93 -9.52
CA PHE A 121 27.42 6.45 -8.73
C PHE A 121 27.84 6.43 -7.24
N CYS A 122 28.18 7.60 -6.70
CA CYS A 122 28.60 7.77 -5.31
C CYS A 122 27.50 8.51 -4.57
N CYS A 123 26.52 7.77 -4.06
CA CYS A 123 25.52 8.30 -3.15
C CYS A 123 25.79 7.79 -1.75
N GLU A 124 26.04 8.71 -0.81
CA GLU A 124 26.23 8.37 0.60
C GLU A 124 24.91 7.97 1.28
N ASP A 125 23.77 8.40 0.72
CA ASP A 125 22.44 8.14 1.25
C ASP A 125 21.44 7.82 0.12
N MET A 126 21.39 6.53 -0.24
CA MET A 126 20.46 6.00 -1.25
C MET A 126 19.00 6.29 -0.92
N HIS A 127 18.62 6.33 0.35
CA HIS A 127 17.24 6.61 0.76
C HIS A 127 16.85 8.05 0.42
N SER A 128 17.70 9.02 0.75
CA SER A 128 17.48 10.43 0.37
C SER A 128 17.45 10.64 -1.14
N TRP A 129 18.27 9.88 -1.88
CA TRP A 129 18.22 9.92 -3.34
C TRP A 129 16.91 9.31 -3.88
N PHE A 130 16.45 8.18 -3.34
CA PHE A 130 15.15 7.62 -3.72
C PHE A 130 13.99 8.57 -3.46
N ALA A 131 14.06 9.34 -2.37
CA ALA A 131 13.06 10.36 -2.06
C ALA A 131 13.04 11.54 -3.04
N SER A 132 14.09 11.72 -3.85
CA SER A 132 14.16 12.77 -4.88
C SER A 132 13.51 12.39 -6.21
N PHE A 133 13.12 11.13 -6.40
CA PHE A 133 12.41 10.72 -7.62
C PHE A 133 10.97 11.21 -7.59
N GLU A 134 10.56 11.80 -8.71
CA GLU A 134 9.18 12.14 -9.02
C GLU A 134 8.69 11.16 -10.09
N LEU A 135 8.09 10.05 -9.64
CA LEU A 135 7.45 9.10 -10.55
C LEU A 135 6.09 9.65 -11.01
N ASP A 136 5.80 9.52 -12.30
CA ASP A 136 4.52 9.94 -12.87
C ASP A 136 3.44 8.88 -12.62
N PHE A 137 2.92 8.88 -11.39
CA PHE A 137 1.93 7.91 -10.98
C PHE A 137 0.59 8.11 -11.72
N PRO A 138 -0.11 7.03 -12.09
CA PRO A 138 -1.41 7.09 -12.75
C PRO A 138 -2.52 7.36 -11.72
N TRP A 139 -2.43 8.44 -10.96
CA TRP A 139 -3.54 8.88 -10.11
C TRP A 139 -4.75 9.13 -11.00
N SER A 140 -5.83 8.39 -10.75
CA SER A 140 -7.08 8.64 -11.44
C SER A 140 -7.54 10.07 -11.11
N LEU A 141 -7.30 10.99 -12.04
CA LEU A 141 -7.88 12.32 -12.05
C LEU A 141 -9.37 12.14 -12.37
N GLU A 142 -10.16 11.66 -11.42
CA GLU A 142 -11.61 11.71 -11.56
C GLU A 142 -11.98 13.19 -11.72
N GLU A 143 -12.45 13.45 -12.94
CA GLU A 143 -12.80 14.68 -13.63
C GLU A 143 -13.26 15.81 -12.70
N MET A 144 -12.57 16.96 -12.76
CA MET A 144 -13.20 18.23 -12.46
C MET A 144 -14.30 18.48 -13.50
N GLY A 145 -15.53 18.03 -13.27
CA GLY A 145 -16.63 18.36 -14.17
C GLY A 145 -17.84 17.45 -14.17
N GLN A 146 -18.41 17.10 -13.02
CA GLN A 146 -19.83 16.76 -12.99
C GLN A 146 -20.65 18.02 -12.65
N GLU A 147 -20.91 18.82 -13.69
CA GLU A 147 -22.08 19.69 -13.70
C GLU A 147 -23.31 18.81 -13.54
N TRP A 148 -23.97 18.92 -12.39
CA TRP A 148 -25.28 18.31 -12.16
C TRP A 148 -26.27 18.89 -13.17
N SER A 149 -26.51 18.18 -14.27
CA SER A 149 -27.67 18.45 -15.13
C SER A 149 -28.90 17.82 -14.47
N ILE A 150 -29.66 18.64 -13.74
CA ILE A 150 -31.05 18.33 -13.40
C ILE A 150 -31.87 18.61 -14.66
N GLY A 151 -32.40 17.54 -15.27
CA GLY A 151 -33.46 17.57 -16.27
C GLY A 151 -34.74 17.00 -15.69
#